data_AF-A0A4Y2UNC6-F1
#
_entry.id   AF-A0A4Y2UNC6-F1
#
_cell.length_a   1.000
_cell.length_b   1.000
_cell.length_c   1.000
_cell.angle_alpha   90.00
_cell.angle_beta   90.00
_cell.angle_gamma   90.00
#
_symmetry.space_group_name_H-M   'P 1'
#
loop_
_entity.id
_entity.type
_entity.pdbx_description
1 polymer ?
#
loop_
_entity_poly.entity_id
_entity_poly.type
_entity_poly.pdbx_seq_one_letter_code
_entity_poly.pdbx_strand_id
1 'polypeptide(L)'
;MLANGYSNYYFLYLDARRMIDAGPMGNYSRFINHSCDPNCEMRKWSVNGDARIGIFAVVDISAGRELTFNYQSDKYEFEQKCFCSSENCRGFIGRKTD
;
A
#
# COMPACT_ATOMS: atom_id res chain seq x y z
N MET A 1 13.96 16.59 2.97
CA MET A 1 13.99 15.61 4.07
C MET A 1 13.10 16.15 5.19
N LEU A 2 12.03 15.45 5.56
CA LEU A 2 11.22 15.84 6.71
C LEU A 2 11.91 15.39 8.01
N ALA A 3 11.67 16.13 9.09
CA ALA A 3 12.54 16.32 10.26
C ALA A 3 12.89 15.09 11.13
N ASN A 4 12.46 13.87 10.80
CA ASN A 4 12.64 12.69 11.67
C ASN A 4 13.31 11.45 11.02
N GLY A 5 13.78 11.52 9.76
CA GLY A 5 14.58 10.44 9.16
C GLY A 5 13.85 9.11 8.87
N TYR A 6 12.52 9.05 8.97
CA TYR A 6 11.75 7.86 8.60
C TYR A 6 11.61 7.75 7.07
N SER A 7 11.91 6.58 6.52
CA SER A 7 11.85 6.27 5.08
C SER A 7 10.56 5.57 4.63
N ASN A 8 9.73 5.09 5.57
CA ASN A 8 8.55 4.27 5.30
C ASN A 8 7.29 4.87 5.92
N TYR A 9 6.19 4.82 5.18
CA TYR A 9 4.86 5.27 5.59
C TYR A 9 3.90 4.09 5.70
N TYR A 10 3.07 4.09 6.75
CA TYR A 10 2.20 2.97 7.09
C TYR A 10 0.73 3.40 7.27
N PHE A 11 0.35 4.48 6.60
CA PHE A 11 -0.97 5.09 6.69
C PHE A 11 -1.89 4.54 5.61
N LEU A 12 -3.11 4.15 5.99
CA LEU A 12 -4.11 3.64 5.06
C LEU A 12 -5.48 4.24 5.38
N TYR A 13 -6.10 4.93 4.43
CA TYR A 13 -7.46 5.45 4.59
C TYR A 13 -8.49 4.32 4.59
N LEU A 14 -9.18 4.12 5.72
CA LEU A 14 -10.29 3.18 5.83
C LEU A 14 -11.60 3.80 5.29
N ASP A 15 -11.78 5.10 5.54
CA ASP A 15 -12.83 5.96 4.97
C ASP A 15 -12.43 7.44 5.13
N ALA A 16 -13.35 8.35 4.80
CA ALA A 16 -13.12 9.79 4.83
C ALA A 16 -12.79 10.37 6.22
N ARG A 17 -13.03 9.62 7.31
CA ARG A 17 -12.79 10.08 8.69
C ARG A 17 -11.84 9.19 9.48
N ARG A 18 -11.49 8.01 8.97
CA ARG A 18 -10.67 7.02 9.67
C ARG A 18 -9.49 6.59 8.83
N MET A 19 -8.33 6.56 9.48
CA MET A 19 -7.07 6.10 8.92
C MET A 19 -6.45 5.07 9.85
N ILE A 20 -5.91 4.00 9.28
CA ILE A 20 -5.10 3.02 9.97
C ILE A 20 -3.65 3.49 9.92
N ASP A 21 -2.96 3.53 11.06
CA ASP A 21 -1.52 3.77 11.15
C ASP A 21 -0.84 2.52 11.72
N ALA A 22 -0.14 1.78 10.86
CA ALA A 22 0.61 0.59 11.26
C ALA A 22 2.10 0.88 11.57
N GLY A 23 2.46 2.16 11.73
CA GLY A 23 3.80 2.63 12.06
C GLY A 23 4.21 2.20 13.47
N PRO A 24 3.50 2.64 14.53
CA PRO A 24 3.81 2.27 15.91
C PRO A 24 3.52 0.80 16.24
N MET A 25 2.40 0.26 15.74
CA MET A 25 1.95 -1.11 15.99
C MET A 25 1.17 -1.65 14.79
N GLY A 26 1.40 -2.92 14.44
CA GLY A 26 0.71 -3.57 13.33
C GLY A 26 0.99 -5.06 13.27
N ASN A 27 0.71 -5.68 12.13
CA ASN A 27 1.07 -7.07 11.84
C ASN A 27 1.99 -7.14 10.60
N TYR A 28 2.28 -8.34 10.11
CA TYR A 28 3.17 -8.55 8.96
C TYR A 28 2.72 -7.86 7.66
N SER A 29 1.45 -7.49 7.52
CA SER A 29 0.95 -6.80 6.32
C SER A 29 1.63 -5.45 6.09
N ARG A 30 2.21 -4.83 7.12
CA ARG A 30 2.92 -3.55 7.02
C ARG A 30 4.17 -3.60 6.13
N PHE A 31 4.64 -4.79 5.77
CA PHE A 31 5.82 -5.00 4.92
C PHE A 31 5.47 -5.30 3.46
N ILE A 32 4.18 -5.37 3.10
CA ILE A 32 3.76 -5.64 1.72
C ILE A 32 4.01 -4.39 0.89
N ASN A 33 4.89 -4.48 -0.10
CA ASN A 33 5.35 -3.34 -0.89
C ASN A 33 4.37 -2.91 -1.99
N HIS A 34 4.64 -1.73 -2.53
CA HIS A 34 4.01 -1.22 -3.73
C HIS A 34 4.50 -1.95 -4.99
N SER A 35 3.57 -2.24 -5.90
CA SER A 35 3.88 -2.48 -7.31
C SER A 35 2.93 -1.71 -8.23
N CYS A 36 3.45 -1.26 -9.38
CA CYS A 36 2.63 -0.73 -10.48
C CYS A 36 1.93 -1.84 -11.27
N ASP A 37 2.39 -3.09 -11.13
CA ASP A 37 1.74 -4.31 -11.59
C ASP A 37 1.63 -5.31 -10.42
N PRO A 38 0.65 -5.14 -9.53
CA PRO A 38 0.55 -5.92 -8.29
C PRO A 38 -0.09 -7.29 -8.49
N ASN A 39 0.21 -8.22 -7.59
CA ASN A 39 -0.45 -9.54 -7.52
C ASN A 39 -1.53 -9.65 -6.43
N CYS A 40 -1.67 -8.62 -5.59
CA CYS A 40 -2.71 -8.49 -4.58
C CYS A 40 -3.46 -7.15 -4.69
N GLU A 41 -4.67 -7.12 -4.14
CA GLU A 41 -5.46 -5.91 -3.98
C GLU A 41 -6.00 -5.75 -2.55
N MET A 42 -6.32 -4.51 -2.18
CA MET A 42 -7.01 -4.19 -0.94
C MET A 42 -8.53 -4.33 -1.11
N ARG A 43 -9.18 -4.99 -0.16
CA ARG A 43 -10.64 -5.05 -0.08
C ARG A 43 -11.13 -4.61 1.30
N LYS A 44 -12.19 -3.79 1.32
CA LYS A 44 -12.87 -3.38 2.54
C LYS A 44 -13.91 -4.42 2.94
N TRP A 45 -13.86 -4.86 4.19
CA TRP A 45 -14.79 -5.82 4.76
C TRP A 45 -15.48 -5.24 5.98
N SER A 46 -16.74 -5.62 6.21
CA SER A 46 -17.42 -5.39 7.49
C SER A 46 -17.27 -6.65 8.34
N VAL A 47 -16.68 -6.50 9.52
CA VAL A 47 -16.48 -7.60 10.47
C VAL A 47 -17.08 -7.14 11.79
N ASN A 48 -18.18 -7.79 12.20
CA ASN A 48 -18.96 -7.42 13.39
C ASN A 48 -19.42 -5.95 13.39
N GLY A 49 -19.77 -5.42 12.21
CA GLY A 49 -20.20 -4.02 12.05
C GLY A 49 -19.06 -3.01 11.86
N ASP A 50 -17.81 -3.43 12.07
CA ASP A 50 -16.64 -2.56 11.90
C ASP A 50 -15.95 -2.79 10.55
N ALA A 51 -15.58 -1.69 9.90
CA ALA A 51 -14.81 -1.75 8.67
C ALA A 51 -13.36 -2.19 8.93
N ARG A 52 -12.86 -3.12 8.11
CA ARG A 52 -11.47 -3.58 8.09
C ARG A 52 -10.97 -3.65 6.65
N ILE A 53 -9.65 -3.73 6.49
CA ILE A 53 -9.02 -3.98 5.19
C ILE A 53 -8.37 -5.36 5.23
N GLY A 54 -8.64 -6.15 4.19
CA GLY A 54 -7.90 -7.36 3.88
C GLY A 54 -7.13 -7.20 2.57
N ILE A 55 -6.05 -7.95 2.43
CA ILE A 55 -5.26 -8.04 1.20
C ILE A 55 -5.58 -9.41 0.57
N PHE A 56 -5.96 -9.40 -0.70
CA PHE A 56 -6.39 -10.60 -1.42
C PHE A 56 -5.60 -10.74 -2.71
N ALA A 57 -5.21 -11.97 -3.04
CA ALA A 57 -4.59 -12.27 -4.32
C ALA A 57 -5.60 -12.02 -5.46
N VAL A 58 -5.12 -11.44 -6.57
CA VAL A 58 -5.90 -11.25 -7.80
C VAL A 58 -5.50 -12.23 -8.91
N VAL A 59 -4.42 -12.97 -8.69
CA VAL A 59 -3.90 -14.05 -9.53
C VAL A 59 -3.42 -15.18 -8.63
N ASP A 60 -3.19 -16.37 -9.17
CA ASP A 60 -2.50 -17.44 -8.45
C ASP A 60 -1.03 -17.06 -8.21
N ILE A 61 -0.54 -17.25 -6.98
CA ILE A 61 0.79 -16.81 -6.54
C ILE A 61 1.61 -18.01 -6.09
N SER A 62 2.69 -18.30 -6.82
CA SER A 62 3.66 -19.34 -6.44
C SER A 62 4.43 -18.97 -5.17
N ALA A 63 4.76 -19.98 -4.36
CA ALA A 63 5.58 -19.79 -3.15
C ALA A 63 6.92 -19.09 -3.46
N GLY A 64 7.33 -18.18 -2.56
CA GLY A 64 8.55 -17.39 -2.70
C GLY A 64 8.43 -16.14 -3.56
N ARG A 65 7.28 -15.90 -4.21
CA ARG A 65 6.99 -14.62 -4.88
C ARG A 65 6.62 -13.56 -3.83
N GLU A 66 7.17 -12.36 -3.99
CA GLU A 66 6.79 -11.22 -3.16
C GLU A 66 5.32 -10.85 -3.39
N LEU A 67 4.59 -10.60 -2.30
CA LEU A 67 3.25 -10.06 -2.35
C LEU A 67 3.32 -8.54 -2.46
N THR A 68 2.57 -7.96 -3.41
CA THR A 68 2.54 -6.52 -3.64
C THR A 68 1.13 -6.04 -3.93
N PHE A 69 0.80 -4.80 -3.54
CA PHE A 69 -0.46 -4.14 -3.93
C PHE A 69 -0.20 -2.70 -4.38
N ASN A 70 -1.13 -2.12 -5.13
CA ASN A 70 -1.03 -0.71 -5.50
C ASN A 70 -1.48 0.18 -4.33
N TYR A 71 -0.55 0.96 -3.77
CA TYR A 71 -0.78 1.90 -2.67
C TYR A 71 -1.82 3.02 -2.92
N GLN A 72 -2.39 3.16 -4.13
CA GLN A 72 -3.43 4.17 -4.45
C GLN A 72 -3.03 5.57 -3.94
N SER A 73 -1.88 6.00 -4.45
CA SER A 73 -1.08 7.06 -3.87
C SER A 73 -1.57 8.48 -4.17
N ASP A 74 -2.61 8.64 -4.97
CA ASP A 74 -3.26 9.90 -5.33
C ASP A 74 -3.83 10.67 -4.13
N LYS A 75 -3.97 9.98 -2.99
CA LYS A 75 -4.50 10.50 -1.72
C LYS A 75 -3.44 11.07 -0.77
N TYR A 76 -2.15 10.99 -1.10
CA TYR A 76 -1.09 11.39 -0.18
C TYR A 76 -0.16 12.43 -0.80
N GLU A 77 0.29 13.39 0.01
CA GLU A 77 1.24 14.44 -0.36
C GLU A 77 2.69 13.98 -0.14
N PHE A 78 3.04 12.79 -0.63
CA PHE A 78 4.42 12.31 -0.64
C PHE A 78 4.77 11.73 -2.00
N GLU A 79 6.03 11.89 -2.39
CA GLU A 79 6.58 11.27 -3.58
C GLU A 79 7.78 10.40 -3.18
N GLN A 80 7.79 9.14 -3.60
CA GLN A 80 8.92 8.23 -3.40
C GLN A 80 9.26 7.54 -4.72
N LYS A 81 10.55 7.37 -5.04
CA LYS A 81 10.97 6.62 -6.23
C LYS A 81 10.45 5.18 -6.14
N CYS A 82 9.81 4.72 -7.20
CA CYS A 82 9.28 3.37 -7.29
C CYS A 82 10.38 2.41 -7.77
N PHE A 83 10.52 1.28 -7.07
CA PHE A 83 11.49 0.22 -7.38
C PHE A 83 10.83 -1.13 -7.64
N CYS A 84 9.55 -1.15 -8.03
CA CYS A 84 8.80 -2.39 -8.26
C CYS A 84 9.27 -3.21 -9.47
N SER A 85 10.14 -2.65 -10.31
CA SER A 85 10.73 -3.30 -11.49
C SER A 85 9.72 -3.82 -12.54
N SER A 86 8.45 -3.44 -12.46
CA SER A 86 7.47 -3.80 -13.48
C SER A 86 7.72 -3.02 -14.78
N GLU A 87 7.39 -3.63 -15.93
CA GLU A 87 7.56 -2.99 -17.24
C GLU A 87 6.71 -1.72 -17.39
N ASN A 88 5.57 -1.67 -16.70
CA ASN A 88 4.64 -0.53 -16.66
C ASN A 88 4.87 0.39 -15.44
N CYS A 89 6.06 0.36 -14.83
CA CYS A 89 6.36 1.16 -13.65
C CYS A 89 6.22 2.67 -13.93
N ARG A 90 5.49 3.37 -13.05
CA ARG A 90 5.25 4.83 -13.15
C ARG A 90 6.45 5.68 -12.69
N GLY A 91 7.54 5.06 -12.25
CA GLY A 91 8.76 5.71 -11.76
C GLY A 91 8.67 6.26 -10.34
N PHE A 92 7.49 6.70 -9.90
CA PHE A 92 7.25 7.22 -8.55
C PHE A 92 5.93 6.72 -7.96
N ILE A 93 5.92 6.53 -6.65
CA ILE A 93 4.74 6.34 -5.81
C ILE A 93 4.30 7.73 -5.36
N GLY A 94 3.02 8.07 -5.52
CA GLY A 94 2.46 9.36 -5.07
C GLY A 94 2.33 10.44 -6.14
N ARG A 95 3.06 10.32 -7.25
CA ARG A 95 2.98 11.31 -8.32
C ARG A 95 1.62 11.24 -9.03
N LYS A 96 0.88 12.36 -9.02
CA LYS A 96 -0.30 12.54 -9.89
C LYS A 96 0.20 12.61 -11.33
N THR A 97 -0.31 11.73 -12.18
CA THR A 97 -0.14 11.86 -13.63
C THR A 97 -1.18 12.83 -14.13
N ASP A 98 -0.75 13.83 -14.89
CA ASP A 98 -1.64 14.77 -15.61
C ASP A 98 -2.58 14.05 -16.59
#